data_AF-A0A8J7T3H2-F1
#
_entry.id   AF-A0A8J7T3H2-F1
#
_cell.length_a   1.000
_cell.length_b   1.000
_cell.length_c   1.000
_cell.angle_alpha   90.00
_cell.angle_beta   90.00
_cell.angle_gamma   90.00
#
_symmetry.space_group_name_H-M   'P 1'
#
loop_
_entity.id
_entity.type
_entity.pdbx_description
1 polymer ?
#
loop_
_entity_poly.entity_id
_entity_poly.type
_entity_poly.pdbx_seq_one_letter_code
_entity_poly.pdbx_strand_id
1 'polypeptide(L)'
;ADALLAILAEREIGGLVLGLPLNMDGSEGPRCQSTRAFARNLSVLTPVPIAFWDERLSTVAAERALLEADTSRARRAEVIDHVAAGFILQGALDRLRHIAARG
;
A
#
# COMPACT_ATOMS: atom_id res chain seq x y z
N ALA A 1 -2.98 -3.00 -16.77
CA ALA A 1 -3.95 -3.34 -15.72
C ALA A 1 -4.15 -4.84 -15.63
N ASP A 2 -4.13 -5.54 -16.75
CA ASP A 2 -4.42 -6.97 -16.93
C ASP A 2 -3.73 -7.90 -15.91
N ALA A 3 -2.43 -7.72 -15.67
CA ALA A 3 -1.71 -8.54 -14.69
C ALA A 3 -2.27 -8.40 -13.26
N LEU A 4 -2.62 -7.17 -12.84
CA LEU A 4 -3.21 -6.95 -11.53
C LEU A 4 -4.64 -7.53 -11.48
N LEU A 5 -5.44 -7.35 -12.54
CA LEU A 5 -6.80 -7.88 -12.61
C LEU A 5 -6.82 -9.41 -12.56
N ALA A 6 -5.86 -10.08 -13.23
CA ALA A 6 -5.69 -11.53 -13.13
C ALA A 6 -5.41 -11.97 -11.70
N ILE A 7 -4.51 -11.29 -10.99
CA ILE A 7 -4.20 -11.57 -9.57
C ILE A 7 -5.43 -11.37 -8.68
N LEU A 8 -6.21 -10.31 -8.91
CA LEU A 8 -7.43 -10.04 -8.14
C LEU A 8 -8.44 -11.19 -8.28
N ALA A 9 -8.62 -11.69 -9.50
CA ALA A 9 -9.54 -12.79 -9.79
C ALA A 9 -9.01 -14.13 -9.26
N GLU A 10 -7.77 -14.49 -9.58
CA GLU A 10 -7.16 -15.78 -9.20
C GLU A 10 -7.06 -15.98 -7.69
N ARG A 11 -6.87 -14.89 -6.93
CA ARG A 11 -6.70 -14.94 -5.47
C ARG A 11 -7.93 -14.50 -4.71
N GLU A 12 -9.05 -14.28 -5.39
CA GLU A 12 -10.33 -13.85 -4.80
C GLU A 12 -10.17 -12.65 -3.86
N ILE A 13 -9.40 -11.64 -4.30
CA ILE A 13 -9.07 -10.49 -3.47
C ILE A 13 -10.33 -9.62 -3.23
N GLY A 14 -10.77 -9.55 -1.97
CA GLY A 14 -11.96 -8.80 -1.56
C GLY A 14 -11.77 -7.29 -1.39
N GLY A 15 -10.54 -6.77 -1.44
CA GLY A 15 -10.26 -5.35 -1.28
C GLY A 15 -8.80 -4.99 -1.55
N LEU A 16 -8.56 -3.76 -1.98
CA LEU A 16 -7.25 -3.19 -2.22
C LEU A 16 -6.95 -2.09 -1.22
N VAL A 17 -5.71 -2.04 -0.73
CA VAL A 17 -5.20 -0.95 0.11
C VAL A 17 -4.05 -0.28 -0.64
N LEU A 18 -4.17 1.01 -0.90
CA LEU A 18 -3.15 1.83 -1.53
C LEU A 18 -2.52 2.78 -0.50
N GLY A 19 -1.19 2.80 -0.43
CA GLY A 19 -0.45 3.80 0.32
C GLY A 19 -0.71 5.20 -0.23
N LEU A 20 -1.10 6.12 0.65
CA LEU A 20 -1.29 7.52 0.36
C LEU A 20 -0.09 8.29 0.97
N PRO A 21 0.81 8.82 0.11
CA PRO A 21 2.06 9.42 0.56
C PRO A 21 1.81 10.86 1.03
N LEU A 22 1.16 11.00 2.18
CA LEU A 22 0.96 12.28 2.86
C LEU A 22 2.30 12.87 3.29
N ASN A 23 2.38 14.19 3.32
CA ASN A 23 3.51 14.91 3.91
C ASN A 23 3.51 14.75 5.43
N MET A 24 4.64 14.97 6.10
CA MET A 24 4.75 14.80 7.56
C MET A 24 3.74 15.63 8.37
N ASP A 25 3.32 16.79 7.85
CA ASP A 25 2.28 17.64 8.44
C ASP A 25 0.84 17.17 8.16
N GLY A 26 0.67 16.09 7.39
CA GLY A 26 -0.62 15.51 6.98
C GLY A 26 -1.18 16.08 5.69
N SER A 27 -0.50 17.05 5.04
CA SER A 27 -0.95 17.62 3.77
C SER A 27 -0.73 16.68 2.58
N GLU A 28 -1.53 16.85 1.52
CA GLU A 28 -1.37 16.09 0.28
C GLU A 28 -0.39 16.78 -0.68
N GLY A 29 0.60 16.03 -1.16
CA GLY A 29 1.50 16.46 -2.24
C GLY A 29 1.11 15.92 -3.63
N PRO A 30 1.89 16.22 -4.68
CA PRO A 30 1.65 15.72 -6.03
C PRO A 30 1.56 14.19 -6.14
N ARG A 31 2.32 13.46 -5.30
CA ARG A 31 2.27 11.99 -5.26
C ARG A 31 0.91 11.46 -4.81
N CYS A 32 0.22 12.15 -3.89
CA CYS A 32 -1.14 11.79 -3.49
C CYS A 32 -2.10 11.88 -4.67
N GLN A 33 -1.97 12.92 -5.50
CA GLN A 33 -2.79 13.09 -6.70
C GLN A 33 -2.56 11.96 -7.70
N SER A 34 -1.31 11.55 -7.92
CA SER A 34 -0.98 10.39 -8.78
C SER A 34 -1.60 9.10 -8.25
N THR A 35 -1.50 8.81 -6.95
CA THR A 35 -2.12 7.63 -6.34
C THR A 35 -3.64 7.64 -6.47
N ARG A 36 -4.28 8.79 -6.25
CA ARG A 36 -5.74 8.94 -6.40
C ARG A 36 -6.18 8.78 -7.85
N ALA A 37 -5.41 9.31 -8.80
CA ALA A 37 -5.68 9.12 -10.23
C ALA A 37 -5.53 7.64 -10.64
N PHE A 38 -4.51 6.95 -10.14
CA PHE A 38 -4.36 5.51 -10.34
C PHE A 38 -5.56 4.73 -9.80
N ALA A 39 -5.98 5.00 -8.56
CA ALA A 39 -7.14 4.36 -7.94
C ALA A 39 -8.43 4.58 -8.74
N ARG A 40 -8.69 5.81 -9.19
CA ARG A 40 -9.85 6.15 -10.02
C ARG A 40 -9.83 5.42 -11.36
N ASN A 41 -8.68 5.32 -11.99
CA ASN A 41 -8.53 4.61 -13.26
C ASN A 41 -8.66 3.08 -13.07
N LEU A 42 -8.28 2.55 -11.91
CA LEU A 42 -8.43 1.13 -11.59
C LEU A 42 -9.88 0.79 -11.21
N SER A 43 -10.58 1.68 -10.48
CA SER A 43 -11.94 1.44 -10.02
C SER A 43 -12.97 1.31 -11.14
N VAL A 44 -12.67 1.83 -12.35
CA VAL A 44 -13.53 1.61 -13.52
C VAL A 44 -13.31 0.24 -14.16
N LEU A 45 -12.24 -0.48 -13.80
CA LEU A 45 -11.87 -1.78 -14.35
C LEU A 45 -12.22 -2.96 -13.43
N THR A 46 -12.53 -2.70 -12.16
CA THR A 46 -12.84 -3.75 -11.19
C THR A 46 -13.81 -3.24 -10.12
N PRO A 47 -14.77 -4.07 -9.67
CA PRO A 47 -15.66 -3.74 -8.56
C PRO A 47 -14.96 -3.85 -7.19
N VAL A 48 -13.71 -4.32 -7.13
CA VAL A 48 -12.97 -4.51 -5.87
C VAL A 48 -12.76 -3.16 -5.17
N PRO A 49 -13.13 -3.04 -3.88
CA PRO A 49 -13.07 -1.76 -3.17
C PRO A 49 -11.64 -1.23 -2.97
N ILE A 50 -11.55 0.07 -3.26
CA ILE A 50 -10.48 1.09 -3.12
C ILE A 50 -10.22 1.69 -1.74
N ALA A 51 -9.36 1.17 -0.85
CA ALA A 51 -8.99 1.87 0.39
C ALA A 51 -7.65 2.62 0.29
N PHE A 52 -7.53 3.77 0.95
CA PHE A 52 -6.27 4.51 1.09
C PHE A 52 -5.75 4.41 2.53
N TRP A 53 -4.44 4.29 2.69
CA TRP A 53 -3.78 4.21 3.98
C TRP A 53 -2.65 5.23 4.09
N ASP A 54 -2.54 5.93 5.22
CA ASP A 54 -1.47 6.88 5.47
C ASP A 54 -0.11 6.18 5.53
N GLU A 55 0.78 6.51 4.60
CA GLU A 55 2.06 5.82 4.39
C GLU A 55 3.23 6.41 5.21
N ARG A 56 3.04 7.51 5.96
CA ARG A 56 4.14 8.27 6.60
C ARG A 56 5.07 7.47 7.53
N LEU A 57 4.63 6.31 8.03
CA LEU A 57 5.41 5.44 8.91
C LEU A 57 6.13 4.30 8.18
N SER A 58 6.00 4.18 6.86
CA SER A 58 6.64 3.11 6.07
C SER A 58 8.16 3.30 5.94
N THR A 59 8.68 4.52 6.11
CA THR A 59 10.10 4.83 5.93
C THR A 59 10.98 4.17 6.99
N VAL A 60 10.53 4.08 8.25
CA VAL A 60 11.27 3.39 9.32
C VAL A 60 11.34 1.88 9.06
N ALA A 61 10.27 1.31 8.51
CA ALA A 61 10.24 -0.09 8.07
C ALA A 61 11.19 -0.35 6.89
N ALA A 62 11.22 0.56 5.92
CA ALA A 62 12.13 0.51 4.79
C ALA A 62 13.60 0.60 5.25
N GLU A 63 13.93 1.48 6.20
CA GLU A 63 15.27 1.58 6.79
C GLU A 63 15.72 0.29 7.51
N ARG A 64 14.82 -0.40 8.21
CA ARG A 64 15.14 -1.71 8.80
C ARG A 64 15.38 -2.78 7.75
N ALA A 65 14.54 -2.84 6.72
CA ALA A 65 14.72 -3.77 5.59
C ALA A 65 16.05 -3.49 4.84
N LEU A 66 16.42 -2.22 4.71
CA LEU A 66 17.69 -1.78 4.14
C LEU A 66 18.89 -2.30 4.94
N LEU A 67 18.81 -2.38 6.29
CA LEU A 67 19.89 -2.89 7.15
C LEU A 67 20.00 -4.41 7.11
N GLU A 68 18.88 -5.13 6.94
CA GLU A 68 18.85 -6.59 6.86
C GLU A 68 19.27 -7.13 5.48
N ALA A 69 19.15 -6.31 4.44
CA ALA A 69 19.47 -6.66 3.07
C ALA A 69 20.96 -6.40 2.73
N ASP A 70 21.85 -7.33 3.08
CA ASP A 70 23.26 -7.35 2.63
C ASP A 70 23.37 -7.85 1.17
N THR A 71 22.77 -7.11 0.24
CA THR A 71 22.55 -7.56 -1.15
C THR A 71 22.55 -6.39 -2.15
N SER A 72 22.59 -6.73 -3.45
CA SER A 72 22.70 -5.76 -4.56
C SER A 72 21.57 -4.72 -4.55
N ARG A 73 21.81 -3.52 -5.12
CA ARG A 73 20.84 -2.41 -5.13
C ARG A 73 19.46 -2.81 -5.68
N ALA A 74 19.42 -3.66 -6.72
CA ALA A 74 18.18 -4.12 -7.31
C ALA A 74 17.40 -5.01 -6.33
N ARG A 75 18.08 -5.99 -5.72
CA ARG A 75 17.44 -6.87 -4.73
C ARG A 75 16.97 -6.11 -3.50
N ARG A 76 17.72 -5.08 -3.10
CA ARG A 76 17.35 -4.18 -2.00
C ARG A 76 16.06 -3.41 -2.29
N ALA A 77 15.89 -2.91 -3.51
CA ALA A 77 14.66 -2.22 -3.91
C ALA A 77 13.43 -3.13 -3.84
N GLU A 78 13.54 -4.36 -4.36
CA GLU A 78 12.45 -5.35 -4.28
C GLU A 78 12.07 -5.67 -2.83
N VAL A 79 13.05 -5.84 -1.94
CA VAL A 79 12.81 -6.12 -0.51
C VAL A 79 12.09 -4.94 0.14
N ILE A 80 12.51 -3.70 -0.13
CA ILE A 80 11.86 -2.50 0.41
C ILE A 80 10.40 -2.42 -0.05
N ASP A 81 10.13 -2.66 -1.33
CA ASP A 81 8.78 -2.57 -1.89
C ASP A 81 7.83 -3.58 -1.23
N HIS A 82 8.25 -4.83 -1.08
CA HIS A 82 7.45 -5.85 -0.42
C HIS A 82 7.23 -5.56 1.07
N VAL A 83 8.25 -5.08 1.77
CA VAL A 83 8.14 -4.70 3.19
C VAL A 83 7.18 -3.53 3.35
N ALA A 84 7.32 -2.47 2.55
CA ALA A 84 6.44 -1.31 2.59
C ALA A 84 4.97 -1.70 2.35
N ALA A 85 4.70 -2.54 1.34
CA ALA A 85 3.37 -3.06 1.07
C ALA A 85 2.80 -3.86 2.25
N GLY A 86 3.62 -4.69 2.90
CA GLY A 86 3.24 -5.44 4.09
C GLY A 86 2.88 -4.54 5.27
N PHE A 87 3.66 -3.48 5.52
CA PHE A 87 3.38 -2.52 6.60
C PHE A 87 2.09 -1.73 6.37
N ILE A 88 1.83 -1.30 5.13
CA ILE A 88 0.58 -0.64 4.75
C ILE A 88 -0.62 -1.55 5.04
N LEU A 89 -0.56 -2.79 4.57
CA LEU A 89 -1.64 -3.75 4.75
C LEU A 89 -1.88 -4.07 6.23
N GLN A 90 -0.81 -4.32 6.98
CA GLN A 90 -0.89 -4.61 8.41
C GLN A 90 -1.54 -3.46 9.18
N GLY A 91 -1.13 -2.22 8.93
CA GLY A 91 -1.71 -1.03 9.56
C GLY A 91 -3.22 -0.91 9.29
N ALA A 92 -3.62 -1.11 8.02
CA ALA A 92 -5.02 -1.08 7.63
C ALA A 92 -5.85 -2.18 8.33
N LEU A 93 -5.35 -3.41 8.36
CA LEU A 93 -6.02 -4.54 9.01
C LEU A 93 -6.14 -4.34 10.53
N ASP A 94 -5.10 -3.83 11.19
CA ASP A 94 -5.14 -3.51 12.61
C ASP A 94 -6.19 -2.44 12.92
N ARG A 95 -6.28 -1.40 12.09
CA ARG A 95 -7.31 -0.38 12.24
C ARG A 95 -8.71 -0.94 12.04
N LEU A 96 -8.92 -1.77 11.02
CA LEU A 96 -10.22 -2.43 10.77
C LEU A 96 -10.63 -3.32 11.95
N ARG A 97 -9.70 -4.10 12.49
CA ARG A 97 -9.93 -4.93 13.68
C ARG A 97 -10.32 -4.08 14.90
N HIS A 98 -9.67 -2.94 15.11
CA HIS A 98 -10.02 -2.03 16.19
C HIS A 98 -11.40 -1.37 16.03
N ILE A 99 -11.81 -1.07 14.80
CA ILE A 99 -13.15 -0.54 14.52
C ILE A 99 -14.21 -1.62 14.77
N ALA A 100 -13.99 -2.83 14.24
CA ALA A 100 -14.91 -3.95 14.39
C ALA A 100 -15.11 -4.38 15.85
N ALA A 101 -14.07 -4.28 16.68
CA ALA A 101 -14.17 -4.60 18.11
C ALA A 101 -14.90 -3.53 18.95
N ARG A 102 -15.21 -2.37 18.38
CA ARG A 102 -15.88 -1.24 19.06
C ARG A 102 -17.31 -1.00 18.59
N GLY A 103 -17.78 -1.72 17.58
CA GLY A 103 -19.16 -1.72 17.11
C GLY A 103 -19.89 -2.96 17.60
#